data_AF-A0AAU5F592-F1
#
_entry.id   AF-A0AAU5F592-F1
#
_cell.length_a   1.000
_cell.length_b   1.000
_cell.length_c   1.000
_cell.angle_alpha   90.00
_cell.angle_beta   90.00
_cell.angle_gamma   90.00
#
_symmetry.space_group_name_H-M   'P 1'
#
loop_
_entity.id
_entity.type
_entity.pdbx_description
1 polymer ?
#
loop_
_entity_poly.entity_id
_entity_poly.type
_entity_poly.pdbx_seq_one_letter_code
_entity_poly.pdbx_strand_id
1 'polypeptide(L)'
;MGWVTDWSAQAACRTTDPDELFVQGAAQNRAKAVCTGCPVRTECLADALDNRVEFGVWGGMTERERRALLRRRPTVTSWRRLLETARTEYERSTGILPVGMDDEEAYAYRHAMDETYAAVG
;
A
#
# COMPACT_ATOMS: atom_id res chain seq x y z
N MET A 1 -0.36 -5.99 9.33
CA MET A 1 -0.89 -4.61 9.37
C MET A 1 -2.36 -4.58 8.97
N GLY A 2 -3.24 -4.02 9.81
CA GLY A 2 -4.60 -3.67 9.39
C GLY A 2 -4.57 -2.54 8.35
N TRP A 3 -5.70 -2.20 7.73
CA TRP A 3 -5.75 -1.07 6.81
C TRP A 3 -5.40 0.25 7.50
N VAL A 4 -4.34 0.94 7.05
CA VAL A 4 -4.00 2.28 7.57
C VAL A 4 -4.89 3.31 6.89
N THR A 5 -5.84 3.88 7.63
CA THR A 5 -6.77 4.88 7.09
C THR A 5 -6.06 6.20 6.77
N ASP A 6 -5.23 6.70 7.69
CA ASP A 6 -4.40 7.89 7.50
C ASP A 6 -3.02 7.53 6.93
N TRP A 7 -3.04 6.83 5.80
CA TRP A 7 -1.82 6.28 5.20
C TRP A 7 -0.82 7.37 4.79
N SER A 8 -1.32 8.54 4.35
CA SER A 8 -0.47 9.61 3.82
C SER A 8 0.45 10.20 4.89
N ALA A 9 0.01 10.23 6.15
CA ALA A 9 0.83 10.66 7.28
C ALA A 9 2.04 9.74 7.54
N GLN A 10 1.98 8.48 7.14
CA GLN A 10 3.04 7.48 7.34
C GLN A 10 3.85 7.20 6.07
N ALA A 11 3.59 7.93 4.98
CA ALA A 11 4.28 7.73 3.71
C ALA A 11 5.76 8.15 3.79
N ALA A 12 6.66 7.26 3.38
CA ALA A 12 8.10 7.53 3.37
C ALA A 12 8.49 8.73 2.47
N CYS A 13 7.73 8.98 1.39
CA CYS A 13 7.96 10.10 0.48
C CYS A 13 7.48 11.45 1.02
N ARG A 14 6.80 11.50 2.18
CA ARG A 14 6.23 12.74 2.75
C ARG A 14 7.27 13.82 3.01
N THR A 15 8.52 13.45 3.29
CA THR A 15 9.62 14.37 3.57
C THR A 15 10.48 14.69 2.34
N THR A 16 10.12 14.17 1.16
CA THR A 16 10.79 14.42 -0.12
C THR A 16 10.13 15.60 -0.83
N ASP A 17 10.84 16.23 -1.78
CA ASP A 17 10.23 17.20 -2.69
C ASP A 17 9.08 16.54 -3.48
N PRO A 18 7.84 17.08 -3.41
CA PRO A 18 6.69 16.53 -4.12
C PRO A 18 6.93 16.37 -5.62
N ASP A 19 7.67 17.28 -6.26
CA ASP A 19 7.89 17.27 -7.70
C ASP A 19 8.66 16.02 -8.16
N GLU A 20 9.45 15.41 -7.27
CA GLU A 20 10.14 14.15 -7.56
C GLU A 20 9.17 12.98 -7.82
N LEU A 21 7.94 13.04 -7.28
CA LEU A 21 6.93 12.00 -7.49
C LEU A 21 6.18 12.15 -8.83
N PHE A 22 6.24 13.32 -9.47
CA PHE A 22 5.50 13.66 -10.70
C PHE A 22 6.38 13.70 -11.96
N VAL A 23 7.61 13.19 -11.87
CA VAL A 23 8.55 13.07 -12.99
C VAL A 23 8.10 12.05 -14.06
N GLN A 24 8.74 12.11 -15.23
CA GLN A 24 8.42 11.27 -16.40
C GLN A 24 9.62 10.42 -16.85
N GLY A 25 9.34 9.37 -17.63
CA GLY A 25 10.37 8.52 -18.23
C GLY A 25 11.29 7.86 -17.21
N ALA A 26 12.59 7.80 -17.50
CA ALA A 26 13.58 7.11 -16.66
C ALA A 26 13.69 7.70 -15.24
N ALA A 27 13.34 8.98 -15.04
CA ALA A 27 13.38 9.63 -13.74
C ALA A 27 12.40 9.00 -12.73
N GLN A 28 11.33 8.35 -13.21
CA GLN A 28 10.37 7.64 -12.36
C GLN A 28 11.01 6.49 -11.58
N ASN A 29 12.17 5.97 -12.01
CA ASN A 29 12.88 4.93 -11.26
C ASN A 29 13.34 5.41 -9.88
N ARG A 30 13.71 6.69 -9.73
CA ARG A 30 14.06 7.27 -8.42
C ARG A 30 12.84 7.38 -7.51
N ALA A 31 11.73 7.89 -8.03
CA ALA A 31 10.47 7.95 -7.29
C ALA A 31 10.00 6.54 -6.85
N LYS A 32 10.10 5.54 -7.73
CA LYS A 32 9.79 4.15 -7.39
C LYS A 32 10.69 3.60 -6.28
N ALA A 33 11.96 3.99 -6.25
CA ALA A 33 12.90 3.55 -5.22
C ALA A 33 12.48 4.03 -3.82
N VAL A 34 11.92 5.23 -3.69
CA VAL A 34 11.37 5.75 -2.42
C VAL A 34 10.21 4.89 -1.91
N CYS A 35 9.44 4.29 -2.81
CA CYS A 35 8.36 3.38 -2.42
C CYS A 35 8.86 2.03 -1.88
N THR A 36 10.12 1.66 -2.10
CA THR A 36 10.70 0.42 -1.59
C THR A 36 10.81 0.47 -0.07
N GLY A 37 10.15 -0.46 0.63
CA GLY A 37 10.12 -0.47 2.10
C GLY A 37 9.18 0.58 2.73
N CYS A 38 8.45 1.36 1.93
CA CYS A 38 7.43 2.26 2.47
C CYS A 38 6.30 1.44 3.15
N PRO A 39 5.98 1.69 4.44
CA PRO A 39 5.06 0.84 5.22
C PRO A 39 3.63 0.88 4.68
N VAL A 40 3.24 1.98 4.04
CA VAL A 40 1.89 2.24 3.52
C VAL A 40 1.79 2.12 2.01
N ARG A 41 2.73 1.40 1.38
CA ARG A 41 2.80 1.25 -0.07
C ARG A 41 1.51 0.68 -0.66
N THR A 42 0.87 -0.27 0.04
CA THR A 42 -0.35 -0.95 -0.40
C THR A 42 -1.55 -0.02 -0.36
N GLU A 43 -1.71 0.73 0.72
CA GLU A 43 -2.76 1.73 0.92
C GLU A 43 -2.66 2.83 -0.14
N CYS A 44 -1.46 3.38 -0.33
CA CYS A 44 -1.16 4.39 -1.35
C CYS A 44 -1.52 3.89 -2.76
N LEU A 45 -1.17 2.64 -3.10
CA LEU A 45 -1.49 2.07 -4.40
C LEU A 45 -3.00 1.90 -4.60
N ALA A 46 -3.70 1.38 -3.58
CA ALA A 46 -5.13 1.16 -3.67
C ALA A 46 -5.89 2.47 -3.87
N ASP A 47 -5.52 3.51 -3.11
CA ASP A 47 -6.14 4.82 -3.22
C ASP A 47 -5.95 5.41 -4.62
N ALA A 48 -4.74 5.28 -5.19
CA ALA A 48 -4.47 5.73 -6.55
C ALA A 48 -5.27 4.94 -7.63
N LEU A 49 -5.52 3.65 -7.41
CA LEU A 49 -6.26 2.81 -8.34
C LEU A 49 -7.78 3.03 -8.24
N ASP A 50 -8.32 3.13 -7.02
CA ASP A 50 -9.73 3.39 -6.75
C ASP A 50 -10.14 4.78 -7.26
N ASN A 51 -9.30 5.81 -7.03
CA ASN A 51 -9.54 7.17 -7.51
C ASN A 51 -9.06 7.41 -8.95
N ARG A 52 -8.51 6.38 -9.63
CA ARG A 52 -7.96 6.47 -10.99
C ARG A 52 -7.00 7.65 -11.19
N VAL A 53 -6.14 7.90 -10.21
CA VAL A 53 -5.20 9.02 -10.22
C VAL A 53 -4.35 8.99 -11.48
N GLU A 54 -4.32 10.11 -12.20
CA GLU A 54 -3.79 10.16 -13.56
C GLU A 54 -2.28 10.30 -13.62
N PHE A 55 -1.63 10.96 -12.65
CA PHE A 55 -0.22 11.33 -12.73
C PHE A 55 0.62 10.79 -11.58
N GLY A 56 1.94 10.86 -11.76
CA GLY A 56 2.94 10.55 -10.73
C GLY A 56 3.09 9.07 -10.39
N VAL A 57 4.04 8.80 -9.51
CA VAL A 57 4.33 7.47 -8.95
C VAL A 57 3.58 7.28 -7.64
N TRP A 58 2.76 6.24 -7.58
CA TRP A 58 1.93 5.90 -6.42
C TRP A 58 2.12 4.44 -6.05
N GLY A 59 2.41 4.14 -4.79
CA GLY A 59 2.64 2.77 -4.32
C GLY A 59 3.72 1.99 -5.09
N GLY A 60 4.70 2.72 -5.65
CA GLY A 60 5.76 2.14 -6.50
C GLY A 60 5.33 1.83 -7.93
N MET A 61 4.18 2.34 -8.39
CA MET A 61 3.70 2.19 -9.76
C MET A 61 3.59 3.54 -10.47
N THR A 62 4.13 3.59 -11.68
CA THR A 62 3.91 4.68 -12.65
C THR A 62 2.45 4.71 -13.11
N GLU A 63 2.03 5.86 -13.61
CA GLU A 63 0.75 6.05 -14.32
C GLU A 63 0.51 4.97 -15.39
N ARG A 64 1.51 4.67 -16.23
CA ARG A 64 1.39 3.67 -17.30
C ARG A 64 1.15 2.27 -16.75
N GLU A 65 1.87 1.89 -15.70
CA GLU A 65 1.69 0.60 -15.03
C GLU A 65 0.30 0.50 -14.37
N ARG A 66 -0.17 1.55 -13.69
CA ARG A 66 -1.51 1.58 -13.08
C ARG A 66 -2.60 1.45 -14.15
N ARG A 67 -2.52 2.19 -15.25
CA ARG A 67 -3.47 2.05 -16.37
C ARG A 67 -3.47 0.65 -16.96
N ALA A 68 -2.30 0.02 -17.12
CA ALA A 68 -2.21 -1.34 -17.60
C ALA A 68 -2.88 -2.34 -16.64
N LEU A 69 -2.72 -2.15 -15.33
CA LEU A 69 -3.38 -2.96 -14.30
C LEU A 69 -4.90 -2.79 -14.31
N LEU A 70 -5.40 -1.55 -14.38
CA LEU A 70 -6.83 -1.25 -14.48
C LEU A 70 -7.47 -1.90 -15.72
N ARG A 71 -6.79 -1.87 -16.87
CA ARG A 71 -7.27 -2.55 -18.10
C ARG A 71 -7.31 -4.07 -17.97
N ARG A 72 -6.36 -4.67 -17.23
CA ARG A 72 -6.30 -6.12 -17.01
C ARG A 72 -7.34 -6.62 -15.99
N ARG A 73 -7.85 -5.74 -15.13
CA ARG A 73 -8.82 -6.07 -14.08
C ARG A 73 -10.04 -5.14 -14.12
N PRO A 74 -10.84 -5.15 -15.21
CA PRO A 74 -11.95 -4.21 -15.40
C PRO A 74 -13.12 -4.43 -14.43
N THR A 75 -13.20 -5.61 -13.80
CA THR A 75 -14.29 -6.00 -12.89
C THR A 75 -14.02 -5.65 -11.42
N VAL A 76 -12.82 -5.19 -11.08
CA VAL A 76 -12.47 -4.82 -9.70
C VAL A 76 -13.11 -3.47 -9.37
N THR A 77 -14.01 -3.47 -8.39
CA THR A 77 -14.74 -2.27 -7.95
C THR A 77 -14.18 -1.62 -6.69
N SER A 78 -13.34 -2.34 -5.94
CA SER A 78 -12.60 -1.82 -4.78
C SER A 78 -11.23 -2.47 -4.71
N TRP A 79 -10.20 -1.68 -5.03
CA TRP A 79 -8.81 -2.06 -4.92
C TRP A 79 -8.37 -2.14 -3.47
N ARG A 80 -8.90 -1.29 -2.60
CA ARG A 80 -8.74 -1.43 -1.14
C ARG A 80 -9.06 -2.85 -0.68
N ARG A 81 -10.29 -3.31 -0.90
CA ARG A 81 -10.74 -4.64 -0.45
C ARG A 81 -9.87 -5.75 -1.04
N LEU A 82 -9.61 -5.69 -2.35
CA LEU A 82 -8.80 -6.72 -3.03
C LEU A 82 -7.39 -6.81 -2.45
N LEU A 83 -6.71 -5.67 -2.28
CA LEU A 83 -5.33 -5.64 -1.81
C LEU A 83 -5.22 -5.96 -0.32
N GLU A 84 -6.22 -5.57 0.48
CA GLU A 84 -6.30 -5.94 1.90
C GLU A 84 -6.45 -7.46 2.09
N THR A 85 -7.34 -8.10 1.32
CA THR A 85 -7.49 -9.57 1.33
C THR A 85 -6.19 -10.24 0.93
N ALA A 86 -5.59 -9.82 -0.20
CA ALA A 86 -4.33 -10.40 -0.68
C ALA A 86 -3.18 -10.25 0.33
N ARG A 87 -3.09 -9.11 1.04
CA ARG A 87 -2.10 -8.91 2.11
C ARG A 87 -2.33 -9.88 3.26
N THR A 88 -3.57 -10.02 3.73
CA THR A 88 -3.91 -10.94 4.84
C THR A 88 -3.60 -12.38 4.48
N GLU A 89 -3.93 -12.81 3.26
CA GLU A 89 -3.60 -14.15 2.76
C GLU A 89 -2.08 -14.39 2.73
N TYR A 90 -1.31 -13.42 2.25
CA TYR A 90 0.15 -13.48 2.26
C TYR A 90 0.70 -13.59 3.69
N GLU A 91 0.26 -12.72 4.62
CA GLU A 91 0.68 -12.75 6.03
C GLU A 91 0.37 -14.11 6.68
N ARG A 92 -0.81 -14.70 6.41
CA ARG A 92 -1.17 -16.05 6.88
C ARG A 92 -0.24 -17.12 6.27
N SER A 93 -0.02 -17.09 4.95
CA SER A 93 0.84 -18.07 4.26
C SER A 93 2.31 -18.03 4.67
N THR A 94 2.80 -16.87 5.10
CA THR A 94 4.18 -16.66 5.53
C THR A 94 4.38 -16.85 7.03
N GLY A 95 3.31 -17.17 7.78
CA GLY A 95 3.36 -17.38 9.22
C GLY A 95 3.49 -16.09 10.03
N ILE A 96 3.28 -14.92 9.42
CA ILE A 96 3.24 -13.62 10.12
C ILE A 96 1.97 -13.51 10.95
N LEU A 97 0.84 -14.04 10.45
CA LEU A 97 -0.41 -14.19 11.20
C LEU A 97 -0.65 -15.66 11.57
N PRO A 98 -1.02 -15.97 12.83
CA PRO A 98 -1.36 -17.33 13.24
C PRO A 98 -2.55 -17.91 12.44
N VAL A 99 -2.44 -19.18 12.07
CA VAL A 99 -3.46 -19.91 11.31
C VAL A 99 -4.63 -20.26 12.24
N GLY A 100 -5.86 -20.03 11.78
CA GLY A 100 -7.08 -20.34 12.53
C GLY A 100 -7.69 -19.16 13.31
N MET A 101 -7.09 -17.97 13.24
CA MET A 101 -7.72 -16.74 13.71
C MET A 101 -8.81 -16.27 12.74
N ASP A 102 -9.96 -15.88 13.28
CA ASP A 102 -10.98 -15.18 12.50
C ASP A 102 -10.53 -13.75 12.11
N ASP A 103 -11.33 -13.06 11.30
CA ASP A 103 -10.95 -11.75 10.77
C ASP A 103 -10.91 -10.65 11.86
N GLU A 104 -11.70 -10.80 12.92
CA GLU A 104 -11.76 -9.86 14.04
C GLU A 104 -10.57 -10.04 14.98
N GLU A 105 -10.22 -11.29 15.29
CA GLU A 105 -9.04 -11.66 16.07
C GLU A 105 -7.75 -11.27 15.33
N ALA A 106 -7.69 -11.50 14.02
CA ALA A 106 -6.54 -11.09 13.21
C ALA A 106 -6.40 -9.56 13.19
N TYR A 107 -7.50 -8.80 13.16
CA TYR A 107 -7.46 -7.34 13.29
C TYR A 107 -6.93 -6.91 14.67
N ALA A 108 -7.47 -7.48 15.76
CA ALA A 108 -7.07 -7.18 17.12
C ALA A 108 -5.58 -7.51 17.38
N TYR A 109 -5.11 -8.67 16.91
CA TYR A 109 -3.70 -9.08 17.02
C TYR A 109 -2.76 -8.12 16.30
N ARG A 110 -3.15 -7.65 15.10
CA ARG A 110 -2.39 -6.65 14.35
C ARG A 110 -2.36 -5.30 15.06
N HIS A 111 -3.49 -4.87 15.64
CA HIS A 111 -3.58 -3.61 16.38
C HIS A 111 -2.71 -3.62 17.64
N ALA A 112 -2.73 -4.73 18.39
CA ALA A 112 -1.89 -4.92 19.58
C ALA A 112 -0.39 -4.89 19.26
N MET A 113 0.04 -5.46 18.12
CA MET A 113 1.44 -5.42 17.69
C MET A 113 1.91 -4.01 17.30
N ASP A 114 1.08 -3.21 16.63
CA ASP A 114 1.39 -1.81 16.28
C ASP A 114 1.50 -0.92 17.54
N GLU A 115 0.58 -1.05 18.50
CA GLU A 115 0.66 -0.33 19.79
C GLU A 115 1.92 -0.70 20.57
N THR A 116 2.28 -1.98 20.55
CA THR A 116 3.50 -2.45 21.22
C THR A 116 4.75 -1.88 20.54
N TYR A 117 4.82 -1.84 19.20
CA TYR A 117 5.96 -1.26 18.48
C TYR A 117 6.07 0.26 18.63
N ALA A 118 4.94 0.97 18.73
CA ALA A 118 4.91 2.41 19.02
C ALA A 118 5.38 2.74 20.46
N ALA A 119 5.29 1.79 21.39
CA ALA A 119 5.73 1.98 22.78
C ALA A 119 7.22 1.67 23.04
N VAL A 120 7.90 1.01 22.10
CA VAL A 120 9.36 0.73 22.18
C VAL A 120 10.23 1.68 21.34
N GLY A 121 9.62 2.58 20.57
CA GLY A 121 10.30 3.64 19.79
C GLY A 121 10.26 4.99 20.48
#